data_AF-A0A5J4N6W7-F1
#
_entry.id   AF-A0A5J4N6W7-F1
#
_cell.length_a   1.000
_cell.length_b   1.000
_cell.length_c   1.000
_cell.angle_alpha   90.00
_cell.angle_beta   90.00
_cell.angle_gamma   90.00
#
_symmetry.space_group_name_H-M   'P 1'
#
loop_
_entity.id
_entity.type
_entity.pdbx_description
1 polymer ?
#
loop_
_entity_poly.entity_id
_entity_poly.type
_entity_poly.pdbx_seq_one_letter_code
_entity_poly.pdbx_strand_id
1 'polypeptide(L)'
;MSWHQPSLDVTSAQLHPPSSHSLLSAGYLGGFDPNATGVEADNSSLAEQRAQLTGRELQQLLSVAHQSLDEAQERKQSLNNHRLKPALYSVFCEIKEKTALSLRNSAASAVEDEANSPDPQLLRLDKMLIAEGVTGPGVGLANDLSDSGDLSGGGVGGGLGGVGDCNQIEHADYRAKLSQIRQIYHAELEKYKNSPDVITEALSLQACDEFTGHVINLLREQSRSRPISPAEIELMVGIIRRKFRAIETQLKQSTCEAVMILRSRFLDA
;
A
#
# COMPACT_ATOMS: atom_id res chain seq x y z
N MET A 1 28.63 -8.03 11.51
CA MET A 1 28.50 -7.57 10.12
C MET A 1 28.49 -6.05 10.10
N SER A 2 29.50 -5.45 9.47
CA SER A 2 29.68 -3.99 9.38
C SER A 2 28.97 -3.47 8.13
N TRP A 3 28.08 -2.49 8.29
CA TRP A 3 27.40 -1.84 7.17
C TRP A 3 28.26 -0.67 6.66
N HIS A 4 28.79 -0.80 5.45
CA HIS A 4 29.38 0.31 4.71
C HIS A 4 28.30 1.00 3.87
N GLN A 5 28.13 2.31 4.06
CA GLN A 5 27.44 3.18 3.09
C GLN A 5 28.50 3.91 2.23
N PRO A 6 28.28 4.06 0.92
CA PRO A 6 29.19 4.84 0.07
C PRO A 6 28.95 6.34 0.22
N SER A 7 30.04 7.08 0.35
CA SER A 7 30.12 8.54 0.36
C SER A 7 29.63 9.13 -0.96
N LEU A 8 28.70 10.09 -0.91
CA LEU A 8 28.37 10.96 -2.04
C LEU A 8 29.16 12.25 -1.92
N ASP A 9 30.07 12.43 -2.86
CA ASP A 9 30.91 13.61 -3.08
C ASP A 9 30.06 14.70 -3.74
N VAL A 10 29.85 15.85 -3.06
CA VAL A 10 29.23 17.05 -3.64
C VAL A 10 30.31 18.11 -3.73
N THR A 11 31.09 18.04 -4.81
CA THR A 11 31.94 19.14 -5.24
C THR A 11 31.70 19.31 -6.74
N SER A 12 30.84 20.27 -7.13
CA SER A 12 30.84 21.01 -8.41
C SER A 12 29.50 21.72 -8.63
N ALA A 13 29.39 22.99 -8.26
CA ALA A 13 28.42 23.91 -8.85
C ALA A 13 29.02 25.33 -8.87
N GLN A 14 29.44 25.75 -10.07
CA GLN A 14 29.96 27.10 -10.37
C GLN A 14 28.86 28.16 -10.24
N LEU A 15 29.19 29.27 -9.58
CA LEU A 15 28.43 30.51 -9.53
C LEU A 15 28.49 31.24 -10.88
N HIS A 16 27.35 31.75 -11.37
CA HIS A 16 27.29 32.78 -12.41
C HIS A 16 26.21 33.83 -12.07
N PRO A 17 26.46 35.14 -12.30
CA PRO A 17 25.57 36.23 -11.86
C PRO A 17 24.45 36.55 -12.86
N PRO A 18 23.33 37.15 -12.44
CA PRO A 18 22.29 37.60 -13.36
C PRO A 18 22.57 39.00 -13.92
N SER A 19 22.49 39.06 -15.26
CA SER A 19 22.59 40.23 -16.12
C SER A 19 21.31 41.07 -16.11
N SER A 20 21.49 42.38 -16.23
CA SER A 20 20.50 43.44 -16.38
C SER A 20 19.66 43.33 -17.65
N HIS A 21 18.33 43.47 -17.54
CA HIS A 21 17.47 43.97 -18.62
C HIS A 21 16.38 44.89 -18.06
N SER A 22 16.51 46.19 -18.37
CA SER A 22 15.42 47.16 -18.37
C SER A 22 14.69 47.08 -19.72
N LEU A 23 13.35 47.23 -19.73
CA LEU A 23 12.62 48.33 -20.40
C LEU A 23 11.11 48.04 -20.53
N LEU A 24 10.35 49.15 -20.56
CA LEU A 24 8.90 49.35 -20.79
C LEU A 24 8.05 49.27 -19.50
N SER A 25 7.25 50.25 -19.08
CA SER A 25 6.73 51.45 -19.76
C SER A 25 6.41 52.53 -18.71
N ALA A 26 6.70 53.77 -19.06
CA ALA A 26 6.30 54.96 -18.33
C ALA A 26 4.81 55.27 -18.53
N GLY A 27 4.22 55.94 -17.55
CA GLY A 27 3.02 56.75 -17.73
C GLY A 27 1.90 56.44 -16.72
N TYR A 28 1.94 57.08 -15.55
CA TYR A 28 0.83 57.92 -15.08
C TYR A 28 1.31 58.72 -13.86
N LEU A 29 1.37 60.04 -14.06
CA LEU A 29 1.64 61.05 -13.04
C LEU A 29 0.33 61.38 -12.30
N GLY A 30 0.41 61.60 -10.99
CA GLY A 30 -0.46 62.57 -10.32
C GLY A 30 -1.10 62.12 -9.01
N GLY A 31 -0.56 62.61 -7.88
CA GLY A 31 -1.27 62.66 -6.60
C GLY A 31 -0.43 62.32 -5.37
N PHE A 32 0.69 63.02 -5.15
CA PHE A 32 1.44 62.92 -3.89
C PHE A 32 0.90 63.97 -2.91
N ASP A 33 0.16 63.50 -1.90
CA ASP A 33 -0.21 64.26 -0.70
C ASP A 33 0.96 64.12 0.30
N PRO A 34 1.68 65.19 0.68
CA PRO A 34 2.93 65.07 1.45
C PRO A 34 2.66 65.03 2.96
N ASN A 35 1.67 64.25 3.41
CA ASN A 35 1.36 64.15 4.84
C ASN A 35 0.88 62.76 5.26
N ALA A 36 1.73 61.75 5.07
CA ALA A 36 1.54 60.41 5.64
C ALA A 36 2.85 59.82 6.20
N THR A 37 3.71 60.65 6.83
CA THR A 37 4.90 60.17 7.55
C THR A 37 4.55 59.72 8.98
N GLY A 38 3.67 58.72 9.11
CA GLY A 38 3.22 58.28 10.44
C GLY A 38 2.86 56.80 10.61
N VAL A 39 2.81 55.99 9.54
CA VAL A 39 2.26 54.62 9.64
C VAL A 39 3.25 53.50 9.28
N GLU A 40 4.45 53.83 8.77
CA GLU A 40 5.44 52.80 8.37
C GLU A 40 6.31 52.27 9.52
N ALA A 41 6.45 53.02 10.61
CA ALA A 41 7.26 52.61 11.76
C ALA A 41 6.64 51.45 12.56
N ASP A 42 5.31 51.45 12.68
CA ASP A 42 4.57 50.47 13.49
C ASP A 42 4.50 49.09 12.80
N ASN A 43 4.42 49.09 11.46
CA ASN A 43 4.40 47.85 10.67
C ASN A 43 5.78 47.17 10.59
N SER A 44 6.86 47.97 10.62
CA SER A 44 8.24 47.48 10.65
C SER A 44 8.56 46.80 11.99
N SER A 45 8.16 47.42 13.11
CA SER A 45 8.31 46.84 14.45
C SER A 45 7.55 45.51 14.61
N LEU A 46 6.32 45.44 14.09
CA LEU A 46 5.50 44.23 14.16
C LEU A 46 6.06 43.09 13.29
N ALA A 47 6.60 43.43 12.11
CA ALA A 47 7.27 42.48 11.23
C ALA A 47 8.56 41.94 11.84
N GLU A 48 9.34 42.80 12.51
CA GLU A 48 10.57 42.43 13.19
C GLU A 48 10.30 41.57 14.43
N GLN A 49 9.23 41.86 15.17
CA GLN A 49 8.76 41.05 16.29
C GLN A 49 8.27 39.66 15.81
N ARG A 50 7.56 39.59 14.68
CA ARG A 50 7.18 38.31 14.05
C ARG A 50 8.39 37.52 13.58
N ALA A 51 9.38 38.17 12.97
CA ALA A 51 10.62 37.52 12.55
C ALA A 51 11.39 36.95 13.75
N GLN A 52 11.45 37.69 14.86
CA GLN A 52 12.06 37.23 16.11
C GLN A 52 11.30 36.06 16.75
N LEU A 53 9.97 36.09 16.79
CA LEU A 53 9.14 34.98 17.26
C LEU A 53 9.36 33.73 16.40
N THR A 54 9.31 33.89 15.08
CA THR A 54 9.57 32.81 14.12
C THR A 54 10.98 32.24 14.31
N GLY A 55 11.98 33.09 14.49
CA GLY A 55 13.36 32.68 14.76
C GLY A 55 13.50 31.86 16.06
N ARG A 56 12.81 32.26 17.12
CA ARG A 56 12.77 31.48 18.39
C ARG A 56 12.06 30.16 18.23
N GLU A 57 10.92 30.14 17.54
CA GLU A 57 10.16 28.91 17.27
C GLU A 57 10.98 27.92 16.44
N LEU A 58 11.68 28.41 15.41
CA LEU A 58 12.59 27.60 14.60
C LEU A 58 13.76 27.05 15.41
N GLN A 59 14.36 27.87 16.28
CA GLN A 59 15.44 27.42 17.16
C GLN A 59 14.95 26.38 18.18
N GLN A 60 13.73 26.54 18.69
CA GLN A 60 13.08 25.55 19.54
C GLN A 60 12.79 24.25 18.78
N LEU A 61 12.32 24.32 17.53
CA LEU A 61 12.13 23.14 16.68
C LEU A 61 13.45 22.42 16.38
N LEU A 62 14.53 23.16 16.11
CA LEU A 62 15.85 22.59 15.88
C LEU A 62 16.37 21.87 17.13
N SER A 63 16.06 22.39 18.32
CA SER A 63 16.43 21.76 19.59
C SER A 63 15.73 20.42 19.85
N VAL A 64 14.56 20.18 19.24
CA VAL A 64 13.83 18.91 19.37
C VAL A 64 14.65 17.74 18.80
N ALA A 65 15.45 17.97 17.77
CA ALA A 65 16.29 16.93 17.16
C ALA A 65 17.40 16.43 18.11
N HIS A 66 17.73 17.19 19.15
CA HIS A 66 18.74 16.85 20.15
C HIS A 66 18.14 16.40 21.49
N GLN A 67 16.81 16.25 21.54
CA GLN A 67 16.10 15.85 22.75
C GLN A 67 16.29 14.36 23.03
N SER A 68 16.53 14.02 24.30
CA SER A 68 16.48 12.63 24.75
C SER A 68 15.06 12.06 24.62
N LEU A 69 14.95 10.73 24.46
CA LEU A 69 13.66 10.04 24.34
C LEU A 69 12.77 10.28 25.57
N ASP A 70 13.37 10.26 26.76
CA ASP A 70 12.67 10.44 28.04
C ASP A 70 12.12 11.87 28.17
N GLU A 71 12.92 12.89 27.82
CA GLU A 71 12.46 14.28 27.79
C GLU A 71 11.32 14.53 26.77
N ALA A 72 11.36 13.82 25.64
CA ALA A 72 10.29 13.90 24.63
C ALA A 72 9.00 13.26 25.16
N GLN A 73 9.11 12.12 25.85
CA GLN A 73 7.98 11.44 26.47
C GLN A 73 7.35 12.27 27.59
N GLU A 74 8.17 12.92 28.44
CA GLU A 74 7.68 13.79 29.50
C GLU A 74 6.92 15.01 28.94
N ARG A 75 7.46 15.67 27.90
CA ARG A 75 6.75 16.77 27.21
C ARG A 75 5.44 16.29 26.58
N LYS A 76 5.45 15.12 25.94
CA LYS A 76 4.23 14.52 25.37
C LYS A 76 3.18 14.28 26.46
N GLN A 77 3.59 13.77 27.61
CA GLN A 77 2.70 13.51 28.74
C GLN A 77 2.14 14.81 29.34
N SER A 78 2.99 15.83 29.50
CA SER A 78 2.59 17.16 29.96
C SER A 78 1.55 17.78 29.02
N LEU A 79 1.78 17.72 27.70
CA LEU A 79 0.83 18.20 26.70
C LEU A 79 -0.48 17.40 26.71
N ASN A 80 -0.41 16.09 26.88
CA ASN A 80 -1.58 15.22 26.97
C ASN A 80 -2.47 15.54 28.17
N ASN A 81 -1.89 15.99 29.28
CA ASN A 81 -2.59 16.34 30.51
C ASN A 81 -2.97 17.84 30.58
N HIS A 82 -2.64 18.62 29.55
CA HIS A 82 -2.87 20.06 29.56
C HIS A 82 -4.36 20.41 29.46
N ARG A 83 -4.84 21.33 30.30
CA ARG A 83 -6.26 21.70 30.42
C ARG A 83 -6.90 22.22 29.13
N LEU A 84 -6.12 22.89 28.27
CA LEU A 84 -6.61 23.42 27.00
C LEU A 84 -6.65 22.38 25.86
N LYS A 85 -6.07 21.19 26.07
CA LYS A 85 -6.02 20.17 25.02
C LYS A 85 -7.41 19.84 24.45
N PRO A 86 -8.47 19.62 25.25
CA PRO A 86 -9.80 19.33 24.72
C PRO A 86 -10.37 20.46 23.84
N ALA A 87 -10.16 21.71 24.25
CA ALA A 87 -10.65 22.87 23.51
C ALA A 87 -9.92 23.05 22.16
N LEU A 88 -8.59 22.94 22.15
CA LEU A 88 -7.80 23.00 20.92
C LEU A 88 -8.13 21.85 19.97
N TYR A 89 -8.34 20.64 20.51
CA TYR A 89 -8.73 19.48 19.72
C TYR A 89 -10.07 19.71 19.01
N SER A 90 -11.06 20.32 19.68
CA SER A 90 -12.34 20.69 19.06
C SER A 90 -12.15 21.64 17.88
N VAL A 91 -11.35 22.70 18.05
CA VAL A 91 -11.05 23.65 16.97
C VAL A 91 -10.37 22.96 15.79
N PHE A 92 -9.43 22.04 16.06
CA PHE A 92 -8.79 21.27 14.99
C PHE A 92 -9.78 20.36 14.25
N CYS A 93 -10.74 19.74 14.95
CA CYS A 93 -11.82 18.99 14.31
C CYS A 93 -12.63 19.88 13.36
N GLU A 94 -13.06 21.05 13.82
CA GLU A 94 -13.83 22.00 12.99
C GLU A 94 -13.05 22.48 11.77
N ILE A 95 -11.76 22.80 11.93
CA ILE A 95 -10.88 23.20 10.81
C ILE A 95 -10.76 22.05 9.82
N LYS A 96 -10.56 20.82 10.31
CA LYS A 96 -10.46 19.64 9.46
C LYS A 96 -11.74 19.42 8.67
N GLU A 97 -12.91 19.48 9.31
CA GLU A 97 -14.21 19.32 8.64
C GLU A 97 -14.43 20.38 7.54
N LYS A 98 -14.10 21.65 7.82
CA LYS A 98 -14.23 22.74 6.85
C LYS A 98 -13.26 22.63 5.67
N THR A 99 -12.13 21.95 5.84
CA THR A 99 -11.06 21.88 4.83
C THR A 99 -11.03 20.55 4.06
N ALA A 100 -11.51 19.45 4.65
CA ALA A 100 -11.28 18.09 4.16
C ALA A 100 -12.31 17.56 3.14
N LEU A 101 -13.31 18.34 2.74
CA LEU A 101 -14.40 17.89 1.85
C LEU A 101 -13.99 17.60 0.38
N SER A 102 -12.75 17.87 -0.02
CA SER A 102 -12.34 17.74 -1.45
C SER A 102 -11.78 16.36 -1.86
N LEU A 103 -11.23 15.55 -0.93
CA LEU A 103 -10.58 14.26 -1.28
C LEU A 103 -11.38 13.00 -0.92
N ARG A 104 -12.50 13.14 -0.20
CA ARG A 104 -13.19 12.01 0.43
C ARG A 104 -14.23 11.34 -0.46
N ASN A 105 -14.77 12.05 -1.46
CA ASN A 105 -15.87 11.55 -2.29
C ASN A 105 -15.45 10.47 -3.30
N SER A 106 -14.23 10.52 -3.85
CA SER A 106 -13.82 9.58 -4.90
C SER A 106 -13.45 8.19 -4.37
N ALA A 107 -12.94 8.09 -3.13
CA ALA A 107 -12.60 6.82 -2.52
C ALA A 107 -13.80 6.18 -1.78
N ALA A 108 -14.66 6.97 -1.12
CA ALA A 108 -15.77 6.46 -0.32
C ALA A 108 -16.89 5.82 -1.15
N SER A 109 -17.28 6.44 -2.28
CA SER A 109 -18.32 5.88 -3.16
C SER A 109 -17.92 4.55 -3.82
N ALA A 110 -16.62 4.30 -3.98
CA ALA A 110 -16.10 3.04 -4.49
C ALA A 110 -15.94 1.96 -3.40
N VAL A 111 -15.99 2.31 -2.11
CA VAL A 111 -15.85 1.34 -0.99
C VAL A 111 -17.17 0.62 -0.72
N GLU A 112 -18.32 1.30 -0.86
CA GLU A 112 -19.61 0.70 -0.48
C GLU A 112 -20.17 -0.26 -1.54
N ASP A 113 -20.05 0.06 -2.84
CA ASP A 113 -20.59 -0.79 -3.92
C ASP A 113 -19.74 -2.05 -4.20
N GLU A 114 -18.43 -2.02 -3.92
CA GLU A 114 -17.49 -3.10 -4.29
C GLU A 114 -17.15 -4.04 -3.12
N ALA A 115 -17.32 -3.61 -1.87
CA ALA A 115 -16.85 -4.39 -0.71
C ALA A 115 -17.68 -5.65 -0.43
N ASN A 116 -18.96 -5.67 -0.78
CA ASN A 116 -19.89 -6.75 -0.41
C ASN A 116 -20.27 -7.69 -1.57
N SER A 117 -19.83 -7.40 -2.80
CA SER A 117 -20.06 -8.29 -3.95
C SER A 117 -18.81 -9.15 -4.18
N PRO A 118 -18.92 -10.49 -4.27
CA PRO A 118 -17.79 -11.33 -4.63
C PRO A 118 -17.30 -10.95 -6.02
N ASP A 119 -16.02 -10.62 -6.16
CA ASP A 119 -15.45 -10.23 -7.45
C ASP A 119 -15.67 -11.37 -8.47
N PRO A 120 -16.46 -11.13 -9.53
CA PRO A 120 -16.76 -12.16 -10.53
C PRO A 120 -15.50 -12.65 -11.26
N GLN A 121 -14.46 -11.81 -11.37
CA GLN A 121 -13.19 -12.19 -11.95
C GLN A 121 -12.43 -13.15 -11.01
N LEU A 122 -12.37 -12.82 -9.72
CA LEU A 122 -11.73 -13.68 -8.73
C LEU A 122 -12.38 -15.08 -8.67
N LEU A 123 -13.72 -15.15 -8.65
CA LEU A 123 -14.44 -16.42 -8.65
C LEU A 123 -14.18 -17.24 -9.93
N ARG A 124 -14.05 -16.57 -11.07
CA ARG A 124 -13.70 -17.23 -12.33
C ARG A 124 -12.29 -17.80 -12.29
N LEU A 125 -11.33 -17.05 -11.75
CA LEU A 125 -9.95 -17.52 -11.57
C LEU A 125 -9.90 -18.71 -10.60
N ASP A 126 -10.65 -18.67 -9.49
CA ASP A 126 -10.74 -19.78 -8.54
C ASP A 126 -11.25 -21.07 -9.20
N LYS A 127 -12.34 -20.97 -9.95
CA LYS A 127 -12.87 -22.12 -10.71
C LYS A 127 -11.86 -22.67 -11.71
N MET A 128 -11.07 -21.79 -12.33
CA MET A 128 -10.02 -22.18 -13.27
C MET A 128 -8.87 -22.90 -12.55
N LEU A 129 -8.38 -22.37 -11.43
CA LEU A 129 -7.31 -22.99 -10.66
C LEU A 129 -7.73 -24.34 -10.06
N ILE A 130 -9.00 -24.48 -9.64
CA ILE A 130 -9.55 -25.76 -9.18
C ILE A 130 -9.56 -26.80 -10.30
N ALA A 131 -10.00 -26.41 -11.50
CA ALA A 131 -10.05 -27.32 -12.66
C ALA A 131 -8.66 -27.84 -13.06
N GLU A 132 -7.62 -27.03 -12.91
CA GLU A 132 -6.22 -27.39 -13.20
C GLU A 132 -5.52 -28.12 -12.02
N GLY A 133 -6.27 -28.35 -10.93
CA GLY A 133 -5.78 -28.98 -9.70
C GLY A 133 -4.73 -28.15 -8.95
N VAL A 134 -4.72 -26.83 -9.16
CA VAL A 134 -3.83 -25.90 -8.46
C VAL A 134 -4.37 -25.52 -7.08
N THR A 135 -5.69 -25.50 -6.91
CA THR A 135 -6.34 -25.19 -5.63
C THR A 135 -7.41 -26.25 -5.32
N GLY A 136 -7.51 -26.74 -4.08
CA GLY A 136 -8.55 -27.66 -3.66
C GLY A 136 -8.16 -28.58 -2.48
N PRO A 137 -9.14 -29.14 -1.74
CA PRO A 137 -8.89 -29.95 -0.54
C PRO A 137 -8.10 -31.25 -0.75
N GLY A 138 -7.79 -31.62 -2.00
CA GLY A 138 -7.04 -32.83 -2.33
C GLY A 138 -5.54 -32.66 -2.57
N VAL A 139 -5.00 -31.43 -2.59
CA VAL A 139 -3.62 -31.19 -3.07
C VAL A 139 -2.54 -31.45 -1.99
N GLY A 140 -2.92 -31.58 -0.72
CA GLY A 140 -1.99 -31.87 0.38
C GLY A 140 -1.84 -33.33 0.80
N LEU A 141 -2.63 -34.26 0.23
CA LEU A 141 -2.72 -35.64 0.75
C LEU A 141 -2.73 -36.76 -0.33
N ALA A 142 -2.67 -36.42 -1.62
CA ALA A 142 -2.92 -37.39 -2.69
C ALA A 142 -1.74 -37.63 -3.67
N ASN A 143 -0.51 -37.33 -3.25
CA ASN A 143 0.67 -37.60 -4.09
C ASN A 143 1.47 -38.86 -3.71
N ASP A 144 0.94 -39.74 -2.84
CA ASP A 144 1.71 -40.93 -2.41
C ASP A 144 0.99 -42.29 -2.46
N LEU A 145 -0.24 -42.40 -3.00
CA LEU A 145 -0.91 -43.72 -3.10
C LEU A 145 -1.77 -43.88 -4.38
N SER A 146 -1.45 -44.93 -5.13
CA SER A 146 -2.10 -45.58 -6.30
C SER A 146 -1.81 -44.93 -7.68
N ASP A 147 -1.21 -45.57 -8.69
CA ASP A 147 -1.03 -46.99 -9.04
C ASP A 147 -2.15 -47.94 -8.62
N SER A 148 -3.28 -47.89 -9.33
CA SER A 148 -4.02 -49.09 -9.83
C SER A 148 -5.46 -48.76 -10.25
N GLY A 149 -5.86 -49.27 -11.43
CA GLY A 149 -7.23 -49.65 -11.79
C GLY A 149 -8.07 -48.56 -12.47
N ASP A 150 -8.12 -48.53 -13.80
CA ASP A 150 -9.11 -49.25 -14.64
C ASP A 150 -10.56 -48.82 -14.40
N LEU A 151 -11.14 -48.15 -15.41
CA LEU A 151 -12.52 -48.31 -15.86
C LEU A 151 -12.57 -47.99 -17.36
N SER A 152 -12.17 -48.98 -18.15
CA SER A 152 -12.83 -49.46 -19.38
C SER A 152 -13.87 -48.55 -20.09
N GLY A 153 -13.57 -48.23 -21.35
CA GLY A 153 -14.48 -47.57 -22.30
C GLY A 153 -14.09 -47.75 -23.78
N GLY A 154 -13.84 -49.00 -24.21
CA GLY A 154 -14.09 -49.52 -25.57
C GLY A 154 -13.36 -48.91 -26.78
N GLY A 155 -12.44 -49.68 -27.37
CA GLY A 155 -11.95 -49.44 -28.73
C GLY A 155 -10.73 -50.28 -29.10
N VAL A 156 -10.96 -51.51 -29.56
CA VAL A 156 -9.96 -52.44 -30.09
C VAL A 156 -9.24 -51.86 -31.32
N GLY A 157 -7.91 -51.93 -31.34
CA GLY A 157 -7.12 -51.63 -32.55
C GLY A 157 -5.63 -51.72 -32.25
N GLY A 158 -5.03 -52.88 -32.54
CA GLY A 158 -3.61 -53.15 -32.30
C GLY A 158 -2.66 -52.36 -33.20
N GLY A 159 -1.41 -52.24 -32.73
CA GLY A 159 -0.30 -51.69 -33.50
C GLY A 159 0.97 -51.62 -32.67
N LEU A 160 1.90 -52.53 -32.97
CA LEU A 160 3.28 -52.56 -32.46
C LEU A 160 4.05 -51.33 -32.94
N GLY A 161 4.87 -50.73 -32.08
CA GLY A 161 5.91 -49.78 -32.51
C GLY A 161 6.27 -48.76 -31.43
N GLY A 162 7.51 -48.83 -30.92
CA GLY A 162 8.06 -47.93 -29.91
C GLY A 162 8.16 -46.48 -30.36
N VAL A 163 7.02 -45.77 -30.27
CA VAL A 163 6.86 -44.31 -30.37
C VAL A 163 6.22 -43.81 -29.07
N GLY A 164 6.54 -44.45 -27.94
CA GLY A 164 5.94 -44.19 -26.63
C GLY A 164 6.85 -43.42 -25.67
N ASP A 165 8.16 -43.37 -25.93
CA ASP A 165 9.12 -42.74 -25.00
C ASP A 165 9.21 -41.22 -25.18
N CYS A 166 9.09 -40.71 -26.41
CA CYS A 166 9.12 -39.26 -26.68
C CYS A 166 7.94 -38.55 -26.00
N ASN A 167 6.72 -39.06 -26.20
CA ASN A 167 5.50 -38.49 -25.61
C ASN A 167 5.42 -38.76 -24.09
N GLN A 168 5.97 -39.87 -23.58
CA GLN A 168 6.03 -40.11 -22.12
C GLN A 168 6.94 -39.10 -21.41
N ILE A 169 8.07 -38.75 -22.01
CA ILE A 169 9.00 -37.74 -21.46
C ILE A 169 8.36 -36.35 -21.47
N GLU A 170 7.67 -35.97 -22.56
CA GLU A 170 6.94 -34.70 -22.64
C GLU A 170 5.80 -34.60 -21.62
N HIS A 171 5.08 -35.70 -21.39
CA HIS A 171 4.06 -35.76 -20.35
C HIS A 171 4.66 -35.74 -18.93
N ALA A 172 5.86 -36.30 -18.73
CA ALA A 172 6.59 -36.22 -17.46
C ALA A 172 7.05 -34.78 -17.16
N ASP A 173 7.61 -34.09 -18.16
CA ASP A 173 8.04 -32.69 -18.04
C ASP A 173 6.87 -31.73 -17.84
N TYR A 174 5.74 -31.96 -18.52
CA TYR A 174 4.50 -31.21 -18.30
C TYR A 174 4.02 -31.35 -16.85
N ARG A 175 3.95 -32.59 -16.32
CA ARG A 175 3.55 -32.84 -14.93
C ARG A 175 4.52 -32.21 -13.92
N ALA A 176 5.82 -32.31 -14.16
CA ALA A 176 6.83 -31.69 -13.31
C ALA A 176 6.68 -30.16 -13.26
N LYS A 177 6.49 -29.51 -14.42
CA LYS A 177 6.27 -28.05 -14.50
C LYS A 177 4.94 -27.63 -13.89
N LEU A 178 3.87 -28.40 -14.06
CA LEU A 178 2.59 -28.14 -13.40
C LEU A 178 2.73 -28.24 -11.88
N SER A 179 3.46 -29.24 -11.38
CA SER A 179 3.79 -29.36 -9.95
C SER A 179 4.58 -28.16 -9.44
N GLN A 180 5.52 -27.63 -10.23
CA GLN A 180 6.28 -26.43 -9.88
C GLN A 180 5.37 -25.19 -9.79
N ILE A 181 4.44 -25.00 -10.74
CA ILE A 181 3.46 -23.89 -10.71
C ILE A 181 2.62 -23.97 -9.44
N ARG A 182 2.15 -25.17 -9.06
CA ARG A 182 1.42 -25.39 -7.80
C ARG A 182 2.23 -25.01 -6.59
N GLN A 183 3.50 -25.45 -6.54
CA GLN A 183 4.38 -25.17 -5.41
C GLN A 183 4.64 -23.66 -5.26
N ILE A 184 4.86 -22.93 -6.36
CA ILE A 184 5.07 -21.47 -6.33
C ILE A 184 3.80 -20.76 -5.84
N TYR A 185 2.63 -21.14 -6.36
CA TYR A 185 1.35 -20.56 -5.92
C TYR A 185 1.14 -20.75 -4.42
N HIS A 186 1.34 -21.96 -3.89
CA HIS A 186 1.17 -22.23 -2.47
C HIS A 186 2.24 -21.55 -1.61
N ALA A 187 3.50 -21.50 -2.05
CA ALA A 187 4.56 -20.80 -1.34
C ALA A 187 4.29 -19.29 -1.23
N GLU A 188 3.71 -18.68 -2.28
CA GLU A 188 3.30 -17.28 -2.25
C GLU A 188 2.07 -17.07 -1.36
N LEU A 189 1.10 -18.00 -1.41
CA LEU A 189 -0.13 -17.93 -0.60
C LEU A 189 0.15 -18.03 0.91
N GLU A 190 1.08 -18.88 1.34
CA GLU A 190 1.44 -19.04 2.75
C GLU A 190 2.01 -17.73 3.36
N LYS A 191 2.64 -16.85 2.57
CA LYS A 191 3.11 -15.54 3.05
C LYS A 191 1.98 -14.66 3.56
N TYR A 192 0.76 -14.87 3.08
CA TYR A 192 -0.44 -14.12 3.43
C TYR A 192 -1.33 -14.85 4.46
N LYS A 193 -0.91 -16.03 4.92
CA LYS A 193 -1.72 -16.92 5.76
C LYS A 193 -1.28 -17.01 7.23
N ASN A 194 -0.11 -16.47 7.58
CA ASN A 194 0.64 -16.83 8.79
C ASN A 194 -0.15 -16.90 10.12
N SER A 195 -0.76 -18.07 10.41
CA SER A 195 -0.70 -18.85 11.66
C SER A 195 -1.45 -20.19 11.46
N PRO A 196 -0.94 -21.34 11.93
CA PRO A 196 -1.41 -22.67 11.52
C PRO A 196 -2.62 -23.20 12.31
N ASP A 197 -3.44 -22.34 12.92
CA ASP A 197 -4.59 -22.76 13.69
C ASP A 197 -5.80 -21.88 13.40
N VAL A 198 -6.71 -22.39 12.55
CA VAL A 198 -8.17 -22.45 12.75
C VAL A 198 -8.81 -22.82 11.40
N ILE A 199 -9.51 -23.95 11.43
CA ILE A 199 -10.34 -24.50 10.36
C ILE A 199 -11.57 -23.58 10.18
N THR A 200 -11.63 -22.79 9.10
CA THR A 200 -12.83 -22.48 8.30
C THR A 200 -12.54 -21.34 7.30
N GLU A 201 -12.62 -21.66 6.00
CA GLU A 201 -13.10 -20.82 4.86
C GLU A 201 -12.84 -19.29 4.79
N ALA A 202 -11.86 -18.75 5.53
CA ALA A 202 -11.47 -17.33 5.51
C ALA A 202 -9.95 -17.15 5.27
N LEU A 203 -9.38 -18.01 4.42
CA LEU A 203 -7.93 -18.22 4.28
C LEU A 203 -7.16 -17.07 3.61
N SER A 204 -7.81 -16.07 3.00
CA SER A 204 -7.14 -14.87 2.45
C SER A 204 -7.25 -13.63 3.32
N LEU A 205 -8.01 -13.67 4.42
CA LEU A 205 -8.28 -12.50 5.25
C LEU A 205 -7.32 -12.36 6.44
N GLN A 206 -6.58 -13.40 6.84
CA GLN A 206 -5.86 -13.36 8.11
C GLN A 206 -4.69 -12.36 8.16
N ALA A 207 -3.80 -12.33 7.15
CA ALA A 207 -2.75 -11.29 7.10
C ALA A 207 -3.34 -9.88 6.86
N CYS A 208 -4.45 -9.79 6.13
CA CYS A 208 -5.16 -8.54 5.93
C CYS A 208 -5.75 -8.02 7.26
N ASP A 209 -6.33 -8.90 8.06
CA ASP A 209 -6.93 -8.59 9.35
C ASP A 209 -5.87 -8.25 10.40
N GLU A 210 -4.73 -8.95 10.42
CA GLU A 210 -3.60 -8.58 11.28
C GLU A 210 -3.05 -7.19 10.93
N PHE A 211 -2.78 -6.95 9.64
CA PHE A 211 -2.27 -5.67 9.18
C PHE A 211 -3.27 -4.53 9.41
N THR A 212 -4.54 -4.73 9.07
CA THR A 212 -5.59 -3.73 9.34
C THR A 212 -5.79 -3.51 10.84
N GLY A 213 -5.68 -4.55 11.67
CA GLY A 213 -5.68 -4.43 13.13
C GLY A 213 -4.55 -3.55 13.64
N HIS A 214 -3.33 -3.74 13.15
CA HIS A 214 -2.20 -2.86 13.47
C HIS A 214 -2.45 -1.42 13.04
N VAL A 215 -2.96 -1.20 11.81
CA VAL A 215 -3.28 0.13 11.29
C VAL A 215 -4.39 0.80 12.12
N ILE A 216 -5.43 0.08 12.50
CA ILE A 216 -6.52 0.61 13.36
C ILE A 216 -5.95 1.05 14.70
N ASN A 217 -5.12 0.22 15.35
CA ASN A 217 -4.49 0.56 16.61
C ASN A 217 -3.62 1.81 16.49
N LEU A 218 -2.83 1.89 15.41
CA LEU A 218 -2.00 3.07 15.12
C LEU A 218 -2.84 4.33 14.92
N LEU A 219 -3.90 4.25 14.10
CA LEU A 219 -4.77 5.40 13.81
C LEU A 219 -5.58 5.83 15.04
N ARG A 220 -6.00 4.88 15.89
CA ARG A 220 -6.64 5.18 17.19
C ARG A 220 -5.69 5.83 18.18
N GLU A 221 -4.42 5.43 18.19
CA GLU A 221 -3.42 6.11 19.02
C GLU A 221 -3.15 7.53 18.51
N GLN A 222 -3.05 7.69 17.19
CA GLN A 222 -2.85 8.99 16.55
C GLN A 222 -4.06 9.92 16.70
N SER A 223 -5.29 9.39 16.74
CA SER A 223 -6.49 10.20 16.94
C SER A 223 -6.54 10.87 18.31
N ARG A 224 -5.65 10.51 19.26
CA ARG A 224 -5.54 11.16 20.58
C ARG A 224 -4.80 12.51 20.55
N SER A 225 -4.03 12.76 19.49
CA SER A 225 -3.19 13.96 19.37
C SER A 225 -3.54 14.82 18.16
N ARG A 226 -4.25 14.27 17.18
CA ARG A 226 -4.76 15.02 16.02
C ARG A 226 -6.14 14.52 15.60
N PRO A 227 -7.00 15.36 15.02
CA PRO A 227 -8.31 14.93 14.56
C PRO A 227 -8.21 13.86 13.47
N ILE A 228 -8.69 12.66 13.76
CA ILE A 228 -8.92 11.57 12.81
C ILE A 228 -10.34 11.07 13.05
N SER A 229 -11.20 11.15 12.03
CA SER A 229 -12.60 10.72 12.18
C SER A 229 -12.71 9.19 12.12
N PRO A 230 -13.64 8.54 12.84
CA PRO A 230 -13.86 7.10 12.73
C PRO A 230 -14.09 6.63 11.29
N ALA A 231 -14.89 7.37 10.53
CA ALA A 231 -15.15 7.09 9.11
C ALA A 231 -13.90 7.20 8.21
N GLU A 232 -12.83 7.87 8.66
CA GLU A 232 -11.57 7.97 7.90
C GLU A 232 -10.69 6.76 8.18
N ILE A 233 -10.71 6.28 9.42
CA ILE A 233 -10.09 5.00 9.78
C ILE A 233 -10.73 3.87 8.96
N GLU A 234 -12.05 3.82 8.90
CA GLU A 234 -12.80 2.84 8.09
C GLU A 234 -12.44 2.92 6.61
N LEU A 235 -12.33 4.13 6.04
CA LEU A 235 -11.93 4.33 4.66
C LEU A 235 -10.50 3.83 4.40
N MET A 236 -9.54 4.14 5.28
CA MET A 236 -8.16 3.64 5.15
C MET A 236 -8.11 2.11 5.22
N VAL A 237 -8.86 1.50 6.14
CA VAL A 237 -9.00 0.03 6.24
C VAL A 237 -9.64 -0.55 4.98
N GLY A 238 -10.68 0.09 4.43
CA GLY A 238 -11.31 -0.31 3.18
C GLY A 238 -10.35 -0.28 1.99
N ILE A 239 -9.53 0.78 1.87
CA ILE A 239 -8.49 0.87 0.83
C ILE A 239 -7.47 -0.27 0.98
N ILE A 240 -7.04 -0.56 2.20
CA ILE A 240 -6.10 -1.66 2.48
C ILE A 240 -6.71 -2.99 2.04
N ARG A 241 -7.94 -3.29 2.45
CA ARG A 241 -8.65 -4.53 2.05
C ARG A 241 -8.76 -4.66 0.54
N ARG A 242 -9.07 -3.57 -0.17
CA ARG A 242 -9.09 -3.57 -1.65
C ARG A 242 -7.72 -3.89 -2.25
N LYS A 243 -6.63 -3.34 -1.69
CA LYS A 243 -5.27 -3.68 -2.13
C LYS A 243 -4.92 -5.14 -1.92
N PHE A 244 -5.32 -5.74 -0.79
CA PHE A 244 -5.12 -7.17 -0.55
C PHE A 244 -5.91 -8.04 -1.53
N ARG A 245 -7.18 -7.71 -1.81
CA ARG A 245 -7.98 -8.38 -2.85
C ARG A 245 -7.34 -8.27 -4.24
N ALA A 246 -6.76 -7.11 -4.58
CA ALA A 246 -6.06 -6.92 -5.84
C ALA A 246 -4.81 -7.80 -5.95
N ILE A 247 -4.02 -7.91 -4.87
CA ILE A 247 -2.86 -8.82 -4.79
C ILE A 247 -3.30 -10.27 -4.97
N GLU A 248 -4.37 -10.69 -4.30
CA GLU A 248 -4.93 -12.04 -4.44
C GLU A 248 -5.35 -12.33 -5.89
N THR A 249 -6.06 -11.39 -6.51
CA THR A 249 -6.50 -11.50 -7.91
C THR A 249 -5.31 -11.63 -8.86
N GLN A 250 -4.27 -10.79 -8.66
CA GLN A 250 -3.07 -10.81 -9.48
C GLN A 250 -2.30 -12.12 -9.36
N LEU A 251 -2.18 -12.67 -8.15
CA LEU A 251 -1.54 -13.96 -7.92
C LEU A 251 -2.29 -15.09 -8.66
N LYS A 252 -3.61 -15.15 -8.50
CA LYS A 252 -4.43 -16.16 -9.17
C LYS A 252 -4.39 -16.02 -10.69
N GLN A 253 -4.43 -14.78 -11.19
CA GLN A 253 -4.32 -14.50 -12.62
C GLN A 253 -2.98 -14.96 -13.19
N SER A 254 -1.86 -14.55 -12.58
CA SER A 254 -0.52 -14.96 -13.02
C SER A 254 -0.36 -16.48 -13.03
N THR A 255 -0.96 -17.17 -12.05
CA THR A 255 -0.95 -18.62 -11.97
C THR A 255 -1.77 -19.26 -13.10
N CYS A 256 -2.96 -18.74 -13.38
CA CYS A 256 -3.80 -19.19 -14.51
C CYS A 256 -3.07 -19.01 -15.85
N GLU A 257 -2.45 -17.84 -16.06
CA GLU A 257 -1.69 -17.54 -17.27
C GLU A 257 -0.50 -18.50 -17.43
N ALA A 258 0.22 -18.82 -16.35
CA ALA A 258 1.30 -19.80 -16.38
C ALA A 258 0.80 -21.21 -16.80
N VAL A 259 -0.35 -21.65 -16.30
CA VAL A 259 -0.96 -22.93 -16.70
C VAL A 259 -1.42 -22.90 -18.15
N MET A 260 -2.04 -21.80 -18.61
CA MET A 260 -2.45 -21.64 -20.01
C MET A 260 -1.26 -21.72 -20.97
N ILE A 261 -0.16 -21.03 -20.64
CA ILE A 261 1.10 -21.10 -21.43
C ILE A 261 1.65 -22.52 -21.43
N LEU A 262 1.63 -23.20 -20.28
CA LEU A 262 2.09 -24.58 -20.18
C LEU A 262 1.25 -25.52 -21.05
N ARG A 263 -0.09 -25.39 -21.06
CA ARG A 263 -0.97 -26.18 -21.94
C ARG A 263 -0.70 -25.90 -23.41
N SER A 264 -0.64 -24.64 -23.82
CA SER A 264 -0.39 -24.27 -25.23
C SER A 264 0.94 -24.80 -25.75
N ARG A 265 1.98 -24.88 -24.90
CA ARG A 265 3.29 -25.40 -25.30
C ARG A 265 3.37 -26.91 -25.45
N PHE A 266 2.54 -27.68 -24.74
CA PHE A 266 2.66 -29.14 -24.65
C PHE A 266 1.45 -29.91 -25.21
N LEU A 267 0.30 -29.26 -25.42
CA LEU A 267 -0.94 -29.91 -25.85
C LEU A 267 -1.49 -29.38 -27.18
N ASP A 268 -1.13 -28.15 -27.59
CA ASP A 268 -1.57 -27.54 -28.87
C ASP A 268 -0.47 -27.57 -29.96
N ALA A 269 0.64 -28.27 -29.71
CA ALA A 269 1.77 -28.44 -30.64
C ALA A 269 1.72 -29.78 -31.38
#